data_AF-A0A7C8TTM7-F1
#
_entry.id   AF-A0A7C8TTM7-F1
#
_cell.length_a   1.000
_cell.length_b   1.000
_cell.length_c   1.000
_cell.angle_alpha   90.00
_cell.angle_beta   90.00
_cell.angle_gamma   90.00
#
_symmetry.space_group_name_H-M   'P 1'
#
loop_
_entity.id
_entity.type
_entity.pdbx_description
1 polymer ?
#
loop_
_entity_poly.entity_id
_entity_poly.type
_entity_poly.pdbx_seq_one_letter_code
_entity_poly.pdbx_strand_id
1 'polypeptide(L)'
;MVNILSTVFPLYMYPSSCSTSATAPSCAWYPFFQSITSNPSVTFNIIVNPNSGPGDLYGCPNDDWKSVLSYANGLNNTNLIGYVDSNPTIIPASVYKPQIQTYKNWANFTGKDIHIGGIFVDDMAYNASSKSYYISFANNIKSVWSSPPLSLPHIS
;
A
#
# COMPACT_ATOMS: atom_id res chain seq x y z
N MET A 1 -9.98 19.22 17.37
CA MET A 1 -8.60 19.58 16.95
C MET A 1 -8.37 18.97 15.59
N VAL A 2 -7.87 19.76 14.64
CA VAL A 2 -7.47 19.24 13.32
C VAL A 2 -6.07 18.64 13.51
N ASN A 3 -5.85 17.37 13.16
CA ASN A 3 -4.51 16.78 13.16
C ASN A 3 -3.64 17.53 12.16
N ILE A 4 -2.70 18.32 12.67
CA ILE A 4 -1.82 19.19 11.88
C ILE A 4 -0.52 18.52 11.46
N LEU A 5 -0.17 17.37 12.04
CA LEU A 5 1.06 16.63 11.71
C LEU A 5 0.74 15.28 11.04
N SER A 6 1.35 15.08 9.87
CA SER A 6 1.27 13.87 9.08
C SER A 6 2.69 13.37 8.77
N THR A 7 2.88 12.06 8.79
CA THR A 7 4.16 11.40 8.51
C THR A 7 3.99 10.40 7.36
N VAL A 8 5.06 10.13 6.62
CA VAL A 8 5.08 9.15 5.53
C VAL A 8 6.22 8.19 5.79
N PHE A 9 5.93 6.88 5.82
CA PHE A 9 6.89 5.84 6.14
C PHE A 9 6.99 4.80 5.01
N PRO A 10 8.13 4.71 4.31
CA PRO A 10 8.43 3.61 3.41
C PRO A 10 8.76 2.35 4.21
N LEU A 11 7.75 1.61 4.65
CA LEU A 11 7.94 0.43 5.49
C LEU A 11 8.24 -0.81 4.65
N TYR A 12 9.36 -0.75 3.91
CA TYR A 12 9.83 -1.78 2.97
C TYR A 12 10.53 -2.95 3.68
N MET A 13 10.03 -3.26 4.87
CA MET A 13 10.50 -4.34 5.71
C MET A 13 9.46 -5.45 5.66
N TYR A 14 9.91 -6.68 5.37
CA TYR A 14 9.01 -7.82 5.38
C TYR A 14 8.43 -8.03 6.79
N PRO A 15 7.10 -8.19 6.97
CA PRO A 15 6.46 -8.09 8.29
C PRO A 15 7.00 -9.07 9.36
N SER A 16 7.38 -10.28 8.98
CA SER A 16 7.83 -11.34 9.90
C SER A 16 9.35 -11.54 9.95
N SER A 17 10.16 -10.60 9.43
CA SER A 17 11.63 -10.70 9.32
C SER A 17 12.44 -10.61 10.63
N CYS A 18 11.85 -10.83 11.81
CA CYS A 18 12.56 -10.73 13.09
C CYS A 18 13.21 -12.06 13.54
N SER A 19 14.24 -11.97 14.39
CA SER A 19 14.95 -13.15 14.92
C SER A 19 14.37 -13.73 16.23
N THR A 20 13.39 -13.10 16.88
CA THR A 20 12.86 -13.55 18.19
C THR A 20 11.39 -13.19 18.43
N SER A 21 10.69 -14.12 19.11
CA SER A 21 9.37 -14.09 19.79
C SER A 21 8.67 -12.73 19.98
N ALA A 22 8.08 -12.15 18.92
CA ALA A 22 7.09 -11.10 19.12
C ALA A 22 5.67 -11.65 19.04
N THR A 23 4.84 -11.26 19.99
CA THR A 23 3.44 -11.65 20.13
C THR A 23 2.55 -10.79 19.24
N ALA A 24 2.51 -11.08 17.94
CA ALA A 24 1.56 -10.52 16.96
C ALA A 24 1.61 -8.97 16.81
N PRO A 25 1.08 -8.37 15.72
CA PRO A 25 0.54 -8.96 14.48
C PRO A 25 1.63 -9.34 13.49
N SER A 26 2.78 -8.67 13.49
CA SER A 26 4.02 -9.15 12.87
C SER A 26 5.20 -8.45 13.52
N CYS A 27 6.19 -9.25 13.90
CA CYS A 27 7.21 -8.84 14.85
C CYS A 27 8.11 -7.69 14.38
N ALA A 28 8.41 -7.61 13.10
CA ALA A 28 9.29 -6.58 12.57
C ALA A 28 8.60 -5.20 12.57
N TRP A 29 7.27 -5.17 12.42
CA TRP A 29 6.47 -3.94 12.41
C TRP A 29 6.00 -3.52 13.81
N TYR A 30 6.14 -4.38 14.82
CA TYR A 30 5.64 -4.12 16.16
C TYR A 30 6.16 -2.82 16.80
N PRO A 31 7.47 -2.49 16.76
CA PRO A 31 7.96 -1.21 17.30
C PRO A 31 7.37 0.01 16.59
N PHE A 32 7.09 -0.11 15.29
CA PHE A 32 6.43 0.94 14.53
C PHE A 32 4.97 1.11 14.98
N PHE A 33 4.25 0.02 15.21
CA PHE A 33 2.91 0.06 15.79
C PHE A 33 2.86 0.67 17.20
N GLN A 34 3.86 0.37 18.06
CA GLN A 34 3.98 1.03 19.36
C GLN A 34 4.16 2.55 19.22
N SER A 35 4.90 2.99 18.19
CA SER A 35 5.08 4.41 17.90
C SER A 35 3.76 5.07 17.45
N ILE A 36 2.97 4.38 16.62
CA ILE A 36 1.65 4.87 16.17
C ILE A 36 0.69 5.04 17.35
N THR A 37 0.56 4.02 18.20
CA THR A 37 -0.38 4.04 19.33
C THR A 37 0.03 5.04 20.42
N SER A 38 1.33 5.32 20.55
CA SER A 38 1.85 6.34 21.46
C SER A 38 1.68 7.78 20.94
N ASN A 39 1.33 7.96 19.66
CA ASN A 39 1.21 9.28 19.02
C ASN A 39 -0.15 9.46 18.31
N PRO A 40 -1.28 9.43 19.04
CA PRO A 40 -2.62 9.44 18.44
C PRO A 40 -2.96 10.74 17.67
N SER A 41 -2.26 11.84 17.93
CA SER A 41 -2.44 13.13 17.23
C SER A 41 -1.65 13.24 15.93
N VAL A 42 -0.87 12.21 15.57
CA VAL A 42 -0.09 12.17 14.33
C VAL A 42 -0.77 11.20 13.37
N THR A 43 -0.99 11.63 12.13
CA THR A 43 -1.42 10.73 11.06
C THR A 43 -0.21 10.03 10.44
N PHE A 44 -0.25 8.70 10.35
CA PHE A 44 0.81 7.86 9.79
C PHE A 44 0.39 7.30 8.43
N ASN A 45 1.06 7.74 7.37
CA ASN A 45 0.87 7.18 6.04
C ASN A 45 1.95 6.12 5.79
N ILE A 46 1.54 4.87 5.61
CA ILE A 46 2.42 3.72 5.54
C ILE A 46 2.47 3.28 4.08
N ILE A 47 3.64 3.35 3.46
CA ILE A 47 3.83 2.85 2.10
C ILE A 47 4.02 1.33 2.18
N VAL A 48 3.10 0.61 1.55
CA VAL A 48 3.04 -0.85 1.49
C VAL A 48 3.69 -1.29 0.18
N ASN A 49 4.75 -2.09 0.28
CA ASN A 49 5.53 -2.56 -0.86
C ASN A 49 5.95 -4.04 -0.70
N PRO A 50 5.04 -5.01 -0.93
CA PRO A 50 5.37 -6.43 -0.85
C PRO A 50 6.53 -6.88 -1.73
N ASN A 51 6.56 -6.42 -2.99
CA ASN A 51 7.59 -6.82 -3.95
C ASN A 51 7.70 -5.83 -5.13
N SER A 52 8.18 -4.62 -4.87
CA SER A 52 8.18 -3.52 -5.85
C SER A 52 6.80 -3.30 -6.50
N GLY A 53 5.77 -3.34 -5.66
CA GLY A 53 4.37 -3.52 -6.04
C GLY A 53 3.64 -4.50 -5.10
N PRO A 54 2.40 -4.87 -5.43
CA PRO A 54 1.52 -5.67 -4.56
C PRO A 54 1.94 -7.14 -4.42
N GLY A 55 2.99 -7.58 -5.12
CA GLY A 55 3.30 -9.00 -5.31
C GLY A 55 2.49 -9.58 -6.46
N ASP A 56 1.90 -10.76 -6.26
CA ASP A 56 1.12 -11.45 -7.27
C ASP A 56 -0.11 -10.64 -7.71
N LEU A 57 -0.25 -10.43 -9.02
CA LEU A 57 -1.34 -9.62 -9.57
C LEU A 57 -2.70 -10.28 -9.34
N TYR A 58 -3.68 -9.45 -8.99
CA TYR A 58 -5.07 -9.81 -8.72
C TYR A 58 -5.28 -10.79 -7.54
N GLY A 59 -4.20 -11.14 -6.83
CA GLY A 59 -4.24 -11.92 -5.60
C GLY A 59 -4.25 -11.05 -4.35
N CYS A 60 -4.48 -11.69 -3.20
CA CYS A 60 -4.17 -11.12 -1.89
C CYS A 60 -2.72 -11.44 -1.52
N PRO A 61 -2.08 -10.61 -0.68
CA PRO A 61 -0.75 -10.93 -0.19
C PRO A 61 -0.83 -12.10 0.80
N ASN A 62 0.31 -12.63 1.23
CA ASN A 62 0.34 -13.70 2.22
C ASN A 62 -0.14 -13.25 3.61
N ASP A 63 -0.26 -14.18 4.55
CA ASP A 63 -0.87 -13.91 5.86
C ASP A 63 -0.04 -13.00 6.76
N ASP A 64 1.27 -12.91 6.54
CA ASP A 64 2.14 -11.96 7.24
C ASP A 64 1.71 -10.51 6.90
N TRP A 65 1.59 -10.22 5.60
CA TRP A 65 1.08 -8.93 5.12
C TRP A 65 -0.36 -8.70 5.58
N LYS A 66 -1.26 -9.66 5.40
CA LYS A 66 -2.66 -9.48 5.83
C LYS A 66 -2.78 -9.14 7.31
N SER A 67 -1.89 -9.67 8.15
CA SER A 67 -1.91 -9.43 9.59
C SER A 67 -1.49 -8.01 9.96
N VAL A 68 -0.42 -7.46 9.36
CA VAL A 68 -0.04 -6.06 9.61
C VAL A 68 -0.98 -5.06 8.97
N LEU A 69 -1.46 -5.32 7.76
CA LEU A 69 -2.38 -4.40 7.06
C LEU A 69 -3.69 -4.29 7.83
N SER A 70 -4.22 -5.42 8.30
CA SER A 70 -5.43 -5.44 9.13
C SER A 70 -5.24 -4.78 10.48
N TYR A 71 -4.07 -4.92 11.10
CA TYR A 71 -3.80 -4.23 12.36
C TYR A 71 -3.70 -2.71 12.15
N ALA A 72 -2.98 -2.28 11.10
CA ALA A 72 -2.88 -0.88 10.73
C ALA A 72 -4.26 -0.28 10.46
N ASN A 73 -5.08 -0.87 9.59
CA ASN A 73 -6.43 -0.36 9.29
C ASN A 73 -7.36 -0.29 10.51
N GLY A 74 -7.08 -1.05 11.58
CA GLY A 74 -7.77 -0.94 12.86
C GLY A 74 -7.40 0.28 13.71
N LEU A 75 -6.37 1.06 13.31
CA LEU A 75 -5.90 2.24 14.01
C LEU A 75 -6.48 3.52 13.37
N ASN A 76 -7.06 4.39 14.20
CA ASN A 76 -7.74 5.61 13.74
C ASN A 76 -6.81 6.67 13.12
N ASN A 77 -5.50 6.52 13.26
CA ASN A 77 -4.50 7.50 12.84
C ASN A 77 -3.53 6.95 11.80
N THR A 78 -3.92 5.92 11.04
CA THR A 78 -3.11 5.37 9.95
C THR A 78 -3.81 5.39 8.60
N ASN A 79 -3.03 5.55 7.53
CA ASN A 79 -3.48 5.32 6.16
C ASN A 79 -2.48 4.38 5.46
N LEU A 80 -2.97 3.33 4.81
CA LEU A 80 -2.15 2.46 3.97
C LEU A 80 -2.11 2.97 2.53
N ILE A 81 -0.92 3.05 1.94
CA ILE A 81 -0.68 3.57 0.59
C ILE A 81 0.14 2.54 -0.20
N GLY A 82 -0.35 2.09 -1.35
CA GLY A 82 0.34 1.06 -2.16
C GLY A 82 1.47 1.65 -2.99
N TYR A 83 2.64 1.03 -2.97
CA TYR A 83 3.80 1.39 -3.79
C TYR A 83 3.59 1.03 -5.26
N VAL A 84 3.89 1.94 -6.19
CA VAL A 84 3.95 1.67 -7.62
C VAL A 84 5.13 2.42 -8.25
N ASP A 85 5.99 1.71 -8.98
CA ASP A 85 7.09 2.26 -9.78
C ASP A 85 6.51 3.02 -11.01
N SER A 86 7.03 4.21 -11.27
CA SER A 86 6.61 5.10 -12.34
C SER A 86 7.74 5.52 -13.28
N ASN A 87 8.81 4.73 -13.35
CA ASN A 87 9.92 5.01 -14.24
C ASN A 87 9.41 5.09 -15.70
N PRO A 88 9.48 6.26 -16.35
CA PRO A 88 8.80 6.51 -17.62
C PRO A 88 9.50 5.82 -18.80
N THR A 89 10.70 5.29 -18.57
CA THR A 89 11.50 4.61 -19.60
C THR A 89 11.24 3.11 -19.66
N ILE A 90 10.74 2.51 -18.56
CA ILE A 90 10.61 1.05 -18.43
C ILE A 90 9.23 0.59 -17.94
N ILE A 91 8.42 1.45 -17.30
CA ILE A 91 7.12 1.08 -16.72
C ILE A 91 5.95 1.66 -17.54
N PRO A 92 5.41 0.93 -18.54
CA PRO A 92 4.22 1.35 -19.27
C PRO A 92 2.92 1.14 -18.47
N ALA A 93 1.82 1.71 -18.95
CA ALA A 93 0.50 1.57 -18.32
C ALA A 93 0.01 0.12 -18.22
N SER A 94 0.41 -0.76 -19.12
CA SER A 94 0.11 -2.19 -19.05
C SER A 94 0.77 -2.89 -17.87
N VAL A 95 1.81 -2.31 -17.27
CA VAL A 95 2.51 -2.84 -16.08
C VAL A 95 1.92 -2.25 -14.80
N TYR A 96 1.82 -0.93 -14.69
CA TYR A 96 1.41 -0.32 -13.43
C TYR A 96 -0.11 -0.39 -13.16
N LYS A 97 -0.97 -0.39 -14.18
CA LYS A 97 -2.43 -0.41 -13.97
C LYS A 97 -2.91 -1.71 -13.28
N PRO A 98 -2.44 -2.91 -13.68
CA PRO A 98 -2.72 -4.14 -12.94
C PRO A 98 -2.29 -4.09 -11.48
N GLN A 99 -1.16 -3.46 -11.16
CA GLN A 99 -0.69 -3.32 -9.77
C GLN A 99 -1.64 -2.44 -8.95
N ILE A 100 -2.02 -1.27 -9.48
CA ILE A 100 -3.00 -0.37 -8.85
C ILE A 100 -4.34 -1.10 -8.64
N GLN A 101 -4.79 -1.86 -9.65
CA GLN A 101 -6.02 -2.65 -9.56
C GLN A 101 -5.92 -3.75 -8.48
N THR A 102 -4.75 -4.38 -8.33
CA THR A 102 -4.50 -5.41 -7.32
C THR A 102 -4.63 -4.83 -5.92
N TYR A 103 -3.96 -3.71 -5.61
CA TYR A 103 -4.10 -3.03 -4.32
C TYR A 103 -5.55 -2.63 -4.04
N LYS A 104 -6.25 -2.09 -5.03
CA LYS A 104 -7.67 -1.72 -4.88
C LYS A 104 -8.54 -2.94 -4.57
N ASN A 105 -8.28 -4.09 -5.19
CA ASN A 105 -9.05 -5.31 -4.97
C ASN A 105 -8.87 -5.89 -3.56
N TRP A 106 -7.83 -5.51 -2.82
CA TRP A 106 -7.67 -5.96 -1.43
C TRP A 106 -8.80 -5.51 -0.52
N ALA A 107 -9.52 -4.43 -0.88
CA ALA A 107 -10.75 -4.03 -0.18
C ALA A 107 -11.89 -5.09 -0.26
N ASN A 108 -11.82 -6.04 -1.20
CA ASN A 108 -12.80 -7.13 -1.32
C ASN A 108 -12.45 -8.36 -0.46
N PHE A 109 -11.31 -8.37 0.24
CA PHE A 109 -10.97 -9.50 1.10
C PHE A 109 -11.85 -9.50 2.35
N THR A 110 -12.65 -10.56 2.54
CA THR A 110 -13.64 -10.63 3.62
C THR A 110 -13.08 -11.12 4.95
N GLY A 111 -11.90 -11.77 4.93
CA GLY A 111 -11.32 -12.37 6.14
C GLY A 111 -10.72 -11.36 7.12
N LYS A 112 -10.25 -10.21 6.62
CA LYS A 112 -9.63 -9.11 7.37
C LYS A 112 -9.72 -7.82 6.56
N ASP A 113 -9.69 -6.67 7.21
CA ASP A 113 -9.62 -5.39 6.49
C ASP A 113 -8.17 -5.08 6.06
N ILE A 114 -7.82 -5.45 4.83
CA ILE A 114 -6.48 -5.22 4.26
C ILE A 114 -6.48 -4.12 3.18
N HIS A 115 -7.48 -3.24 3.18
CA HIS A 115 -7.61 -2.24 2.14
C HIS A 115 -6.40 -1.29 2.06
N ILE A 116 -6.17 -0.79 0.86
CA ILE A 116 -5.24 0.31 0.58
C ILE A 116 -6.05 1.56 0.25
N GLY A 117 -5.66 2.70 0.82
CA GLY A 117 -6.35 3.98 0.68
C GLY A 117 -5.83 4.89 -0.45
N GLY A 118 -4.66 4.60 -1.01
CA GLY A 118 -4.08 5.38 -2.10
C GLY A 118 -2.85 4.76 -2.75
N ILE A 119 -2.20 5.50 -3.65
CA ILE A 119 -0.99 5.06 -4.36
C ILE A 119 0.16 6.03 -4.11
N PHE A 120 1.31 5.47 -3.76
CA PHE A 120 2.60 6.15 -3.71
C PHE A 120 3.31 5.87 -5.04
N VAL A 121 3.68 6.95 -5.73
CA VAL A 121 4.27 6.91 -7.08
C VAL A 121 5.77 7.13 -6.92
N ASP A 122 6.57 6.08 -7.05
CA ASP A 122 8.02 6.14 -6.90
C ASP A 122 8.75 6.22 -8.25
N ASP A 123 10.06 6.47 -8.22
CA ASP A 123 10.95 6.53 -9.39
C ASP A 123 10.51 7.55 -10.44
N MET A 124 9.95 8.68 -9.97
CA MET A 124 9.62 9.79 -10.84
C MET A 124 10.89 10.41 -11.43
N ALA A 125 10.97 10.50 -12.76
CA ALA A 125 12.08 11.09 -13.48
C ALA A 125 11.62 12.28 -14.33
N TYR A 126 12.33 13.41 -14.22
CA TYR A 126 12.04 14.58 -15.04
C TYR A 126 12.80 14.53 -16.37
N ASN A 127 12.06 14.54 -17.48
CA ASN A 127 12.57 14.80 -18.82
C ASN A 127 11.45 15.41 -19.70
N ALA A 128 11.79 15.86 -20.91
CA ALA A 128 10.84 16.54 -21.80
C ALA A 128 9.58 15.70 -22.13
N SER A 129 9.68 14.37 -22.13
CA SER A 129 8.57 13.46 -22.43
C SER A 129 7.84 12.93 -21.19
N SER A 130 8.38 13.08 -19.98
CA SER A 130 7.79 12.47 -18.76
C SER A 130 6.54 13.21 -18.25
N LYS A 131 6.34 14.48 -18.64
CA LYS A 131 5.12 15.23 -18.26
C LYS A 131 3.82 14.55 -18.72
N SER A 132 3.73 14.19 -20.00
CA SER A 132 2.52 13.54 -20.53
C SER A 132 2.32 12.15 -19.93
N TYR A 133 3.41 11.45 -19.64
CA TYR A 133 3.40 10.19 -18.91
C TYR A 133 2.79 10.35 -17.51
N TYR A 134 3.25 11.30 -16.67
CA TYR A 134 2.73 11.48 -15.31
C TYR A 134 1.30 12.01 -15.26
N ILE A 135 0.89 12.85 -16.23
CA ILE A 135 -0.51 13.23 -16.39
C ILE A 135 -1.36 11.98 -16.66
N SER A 136 -0.90 11.11 -17.57
CA SER A 136 -1.60 9.86 -17.90
C SER A 136 -1.60 8.90 -16.72
N PHE A 137 -0.51 8.81 -15.97
CA PHE A 137 -0.38 8.00 -14.76
C PHE A 137 -1.40 8.44 -13.70
N ALA A 138 -1.46 9.73 -13.38
CA ALA A 138 -2.41 10.28 -12.43
C ALA A 138 -3.87 10.05 -12.86
N ASN A 139 -4.16 10.21 -14.16
CA ASN A 139 -5.49 9.90 -14.70
C ASN A 139 -5.82 8.41 -14.62
N ASN A 140 -4.85 7.52 -14.84
CA ASN A 140 -5.03 6.08 -14.71
C ASN A 140 -5.27 5.67 -13.26
N ILE A 141 -4.58 6.25 -12.27
CA ILE A 141 -4.88 6.03 -10.84
C ILE A 141 -6.33 6.39 -10.57
N LYS A 142 -6.75 7.62 -10.94
CA LYS A 142 -8.13 8.08 -10.73
C LYS A 142 -9.16 7.18 -11.41
N SER A 143 -8.91 6.80 -12.66
CA SER A 143 -9.78 5.91 -13.43
C SER A 143 -9.95 4.57 -12.73
N VAL A 144 -8.85 3.92 -12.32
CA VAL A 144 -8.91 2.65 -11.58
C VAL A 144 -9.64 2.83 -10.26
N TRP A 145 -9.33 3.87 -9.47
CA TRP A 145 -9.94 4.07 -8.15
C TRP A 145 -11.43 4.42 -8.20
N SER A 146 -11.89 5.07 -9.27
CA SER A 146 -13.30 5.48 -9.44
C SER A 146 -14.26 4.33 -9.76
N SER A 147 -13.76 3.20 -10.30
CA SER A 147 -14.59 2.02 -10.54
C SER A 147 -14.85 1.25 -9.23
N PRO A 148 -15.78 0.29 -9.19
CA PRO A 148 -15.84 -0.69 -8.10
C PRO A 148 -14.58 -1.59 -8.07
N PRO A 149 -14.14 -2.09 -6.90
CA PRO A 149 -13.13 -3.16 -6.84
C PRO A 149 -13.61 -4.42 -7.57
N LEU A 150 -12.70 -5.10 -8.29
CA LEU A 150 -13.04 -6.35 -8.97
C LEU A 150 -13.06 -7.50 -7.96
N SER A 151 -13.95 -8.47 -8.14
CA SER A 151 -13.97 -9.67 -7.31
C SER A 151 -12.61 -10.37 -7.38
N LEU A 152 -12.03 -10.65 -6.21
CA LEU A 152 -10.83 -11.47 -6.14
C LEU A 152 -11.19 -12.89 -6.63
N PRO A 153 -10.33 -13.57 -7.38
CA PRO A 153 -10.58 -14.95 -7.76
C PRO A 153 -10.82 -15.77 -6.48
N HIS A 154 -11.95 -16.49 -6.45
CA HIS A 154 -12.23 -17.46 -5.39
C HIS A 154 -11.15 -18.54 -5.45
N ILE A 155 -10.15 -18.48 -4.58
CA ILE A 155 -9.30 -19.62 -4.30
C ILE A 155 -10.05 -20.43 -3.24
N SER A 156 -10.83 -21.40 -3.73
CA SER A 156 -11.44 -22.48 -2.92
C SER A 156 -10.37 -23.37 -2.31
#